data_AF-A0A3A6PIN4-F1
#
_entry.id   AF-A0A3A6PIN4-F1
#
_cell.length_a   1.000
_cell.length_b   1.000
_cell.length_c   1.000
_cell.angle_alpha   90.00
_cell.angle_beta   90.00
_cell.angle_gamma   90.00
#
_symmetry.space_group_name_H-M   'P 1'
#
loop_
_entity.id
_entity.type
_entity.pdbx_description
1 polymer ?
#
loop_
_entity_poly.entity_id
_entity_poly.type
_entity_poly.pdbx_seq_one_letter_code
_entity_poly.pdbx_strand_id
1 'polypeptide(L)'
;MKWRKWLVVILAAAIWMMPMSAQAITMSELKSGIVLGQAAKSVSKFFVNGVQVPAMTFNGKLIVFTKDLKNFGFSTTWNKEQRDIVVRRDLSRNEFAKMKDTTSAKPVNVLYTDIKVYLDNRIVPAFYVDNATAIYAEDLFRYGSISYDTKAKEQRLTLSKYPGKDLPVGMRVSEADYSIHISNYSGTKYHFINFDLFYYNRATQKVETFSDIFSGIEASKKMDFTYVSPEIHFEYADAWKYVFLGIVLQSTTDENGAVVNNPIYKDEANYVKTKYLEYALMLEKVRKTNLASELRANNHVPLKVTGTTMAYNLIGVPEPQITFKNLSGKSIDAFEIEIRTFDTFGRPVTFPGYGNLTLGIAQEILIPPGAEETMVWTLNLFENATKVNVTVVNVHYTDGTTWKKKK
;
A
#
# COMPACT_ATOMS: atom_id res chain seq x y z
N MET A 1 57.07 -18.93 22.88
CA MET A 1 56.11 -19.79 22.13
C MET A 1 54.84 -18.97 21.91
N LYS A 2 54.65 -18.39 20.73
CA LYS A 2 53.50 -17.52 20.39
C LYS A 2 52.28 -18.41 20.08
N TRP A 3 51.31 -18.47 20.99
CA TRP A 3 50.06 -19.19 20.76
C TRP A 3 49.20 -18.39 19.78
N ARG A 4 49.12 -18.85 18.52
CA ARG A 4 48.10 -18.43 17.57
C ARG A 4 46.74 -18.90 18.10
N LYS A 5 45.93 -17.97 18.63
CA LYS A 5 44.50 -18.22 18.88
C LYS A 5 43.85 -18.46 17.52
N TRP A 6 43.47 -19.70 17.26
CA TRP A 6 42.53 -20.03 16.19
C TRP A 6 41.16 -19.49 16.62
N LEU A 7 40.72 -18.41 15.97
CA LEU A 7 39.35 -17.93 16.05
C LEU A 7 38.47 -18.96 15.34
N VAL A 8 37.91 -19.90 16.09
CA VAL A 8 36.79 -20.71 15.60
C VAL A 8 35.57 -19.79 15.69
N VAL A 9 35.12 -19.22 14.58
CA VAL A 9 33.90 -18.41 14.53
C VAL A 9 32.71 -19.37 14.58
N ILE A 10 31.98 -19.38 15.69
CA ILE A 10 30.68 -20.08 15.75
C ILE A 10 29.68 -19.15 15.06
N LEU A 11 29.29 -19.53 13.84
CA LEU A 11 28.25 -18.84 13.08
C LEU A 11 26.89 -19.41 13.49
N ALA A 12 26.02 -18.56 14.02
CA ALA A 12 24.61 -18.90 14.09
C ALA A 12 24.03 -18.68 12.69
N ALA A 13 23.71 -19.78 11.99
CA ALA A 13 22.95 -19.74 10.75
C ALA A 13 21.48 -19.52 11.08
N ALA A 14 20.80 -18.66 10.32
CA ALA A 14 19.34 -18.58 10.36
C ALA A 14 18.78 -19.92 9.83
N ILE A 15 17.94 -20.59 10.63
CA ILE A 15 17.31 -21.86 10.21
C ILE A 15 15.99 -21.51 9.51
N TRP A 16 15.92 -21.83 8.22
CA TRP A 16 14.70 -21.74 7.43
C TRP A 16 13.86 -23.00 7.63
N MET A 17 12.77 -22.91 8.40
CA MET A 17 11.75 -23.97 8.44
C MET A 17 10.45 -23.52 7.75
N MET A 18 10.40 -23.83 6.45
CA MET A 18 9.23 -23.89 5.55
C MET A 18 8.39 -22.63 5.36
N PRO A 19 7.48 -22.71 4.36
CA PRO A 19 7.60 -21.99 3.10
C PRO A 19 7.68 -20.49 3.37
N MET A 20 8.37 -19.75 2.51
CA MET A 20 8.03 -18.34 2.35
C MET A 20 6.54 -18.31 1.98
N SER A 21 5.63 -18.22 2.97
CA SER A 21 4.44 -17.43 2.79
C SER A 21 5.04 -16.06 2.52
N ALA A 22 5.29 -15.79 1.24
CA ALA A 22 5.63 -14.48 0.76
C ALA A 22 4.52 -13.63 1.34
N GLN A 23 4.83 -12.94 2.43
CA GLN A 23 4.06 -11.80 2.86
C GLN A 23 4.31 -10.86 1.71
N ALA A 24 3.42 -10.94 0.73
CA ALA A 24 3.52 -10.15 -0.47
C ALA A 24 3.72 -8.72 0.03
N ILE A 25 4.74 -8.07 -0.53
CA ILE A 25 5.21 -6.78 -0.08
C ILE A 25 4.05 -5.81 -0.28
N THR A 26 3.40 -5.43 0.83
CA THR A 26 2.21 -4.58 0.80
C THR A 26 2.51 -3.29 0.06
N MET A 27 1.55 -2.81 -0.75
CA MET A 27 1.55 -1.43 -1.25
C MET A 27 1.48 -0.37 -0.14
N SER A 28 1.33 -0.80 1.12
CA SER A 28 1.39 0.03 2.31
C SER A 28 2.80 0.13 2.91
N GLU A 29 3.84 0.33 2.09
CA GLU A 29 5.16 0.74 2.60
C GLU A 29 5.10 2.09 3.37
N LEU A 30 4.08 2.89 3.08
CA LEU A 30 3.74 4.09 3.84
C LEU A 30 2.78 3.75 4.99
N LYS A 31 3.10 4.21 6.19
CA LYS A 31 2.18 4.10 7.35
C LYS A 31 1.08 5.17 7.24
N SER A 32 -0.17 4.77 7.45
CA SER A 32 -1.30 5.70 7.58
C SER A 32 -1.00 6.78 8.63
N GLY A 33 -1.38 8.02 8.37
CA GLY A 33 -1.10 9.16 9.25
C GLY A 33 0.14 10.00 8.88
N ILE A 34 0.93 9.60 7.88
CA ILE A 34 2.03 10.44 7.36
C ILE A 34 1.47 11.74 6.79
N VAL A 35 2.05 12.89 7.17
CA VAL A 35 1.65 14.21 6.66
C VAL A 35 2.09 14.37 5.21
N LEU A 36 1.13 14.57 4.30
CA LEU A 36 1.34 14.85 2.88
C LEU A 36 1.42 16.36 2.59
N GLY A 37 0.87 17.19 3.48
CA GLY A 37 0.87 18.64 3.36
C GLY A 37 -0.24 19.25 4.21
N GLN A 38 -0.71 20.44 3.83
CA GLN A 38 -1.80 21.13 4.52
C GLN A 38 -2.92 21.48 3.54
N ALA A 39 -4.16 21.32 4.01
CA ALA A 39 -5.36 21.80 3.35
C ALA A 39 -5.86 23.05 4.07
N ALA A 40 -6.33 24.03 3.31
CA ALA A 40 -6.93 25.24 3.85
C ALA A 40 -8.36 25.41 3.32
N LYS A 41 -9.15 26.23 4.01
CA LYS A 41 -10.47 26.63 3.51
C LYS A 41 -10.34 27.20 2.10
N SER A 42 -11.14 26.69 1.17
CA SER A 42 -10.99 27.09 -0.22
C SER A 42 -11.52 28.50 -0.48
N VAL A 43 -10.79 29.24 -1.32
CA VAL A 43 -11.28 30.48 -1.93
C VAL A 43 -12.18 30.17 -3.13
N SER A 44 -12.02 28.99 -3.75
CA SER A 44 -12.88 28.51 -4.83
C SER A 44 -14.04 27.70 -4.26
N LYS A 45 -15.19 27.75 -4.90
CA LYS A 45 -16.37 26.98 -4.48
C LYS A 45 -16.64 25.83 -5.43
N PHE A 46 -17.11 24.72 -4.89
CA PHE A 46 -17.59 23.58 -5.67
C PHE A 46 -19.10 23.42 -5.51
N PHE A 47 -19.81 23.22 -6.61
CA PHE A 47 -21.26 23.02 -6.63
C PHE A 47 -21.60 21.73 -7.35
N VAL A 48 -22.57 20.99 -6.81
CA VAL A 48 -23.21 19.85 -7.46
C VAL A 48 -24.69 20.16 -7.64
N ASN A 49 -25.16 20.17 -8.89
CA ASN A 49 -26.53 20.57 -9.24
C ASN A 49 -26.97 21.90 -8.61
N GLY A 50 -26.07 22.88 -8.59
CA GLY A 50 -26.32 24.21 -8.04
C GLY A 50 -26.24 24.33 -6.51
N VAL A 51 -25.99 23.23 -5.78
CA VAL A 51 -25.81 23.26 -4.32
C VAL A 51 -24.33 23.19 -3.98
N GLN A 52 -23.88 24.11 -3.11
CA GLN A 52 -22.47 24.17 -2.70
C GLN A 52 -22.11 22.96 -1.84
N VAL A 53 -21.01 22.32 -2.20
CA VAL A 53 -20.39 21.23 -1.41
C VAL A 53 -19.28 21.84 -0.54
N PRO A 54 -19.21 21.51 0.76
CA PRO A 54 -18.06 21.86 1.59
C PRO A 54 -16.77 21.32 0.97
N ALA A 55 -15.80 22.21 0.74
CA ALA A 55 -14.57 21.86 0.06
C ALA A 55 -13.37 22.59 0.66
N MET A 56 -12.20 21.94 0.60
CA MET A 56 -10.93 22.53 0.99
C MET A 56 -9.99 22.57 -0.22
N THR A 57 -8.90 23.34 -0.13
CA THR A 57 -7.85 23.34 -1.15
C THR A 57 -6.62 22.60 -0.64
N PHE A 58 -6.18 21.61 -1.40
CA PHE A 58 -4.95 20.86 -1.18
C PHE A 58 -4.18 20.74 -2.51
N ASN A 59 -2.89 21.09 -2.51
CA ASN A 59 -2.04 21.12 -3.72
C ASN A 59 -2.68 21.88 -4.91
N GLY A 60 -3.33 23.01 -4.61
CA GLY A 60 -4.00 23.84 -5.62
C GLY A 60 -5.31 23.25 -6.18
N LYS A 61 -5.74 22.07 -5.74
CA LYS A 61 -6.98 21.41 -6.16
C LYS A 61 -8.02 21.42 -5.06
N LEU A 62 -9.30 21.36 -5.44
CA LEU A 62 -10.40 21.20 -4.51
C LEU A 62 -10.48 19.74 -4.05
N ILE A 63 -10.61 19.55 -2.74
CA ILE A 63 -10.94 18.26 -2.13
C ILE A 63 -12.30 18.36 -1.44
N VAL A 64 -13.04 17.26 -1.47
CA VAL A 64 -14.38 17.11 -0.86
C VAL A 64 -14.42 15.85 -0.02
N PHE A 65 -15.23 15.86 1.04
CA PHE A 65 -15.34 14.70 1.93
C PHE A 65 -16.33 13.67 1.38
N THR A 66 -15.92 12.40 1.39
CA THR A 66 -16.75 11.30 0.87
C THR A 66 -18.06 11.16 1.64
N LYS A 67 -18.04 11.38 2.97
CA LYS A 67 -19.22 11.32 3.84
C LYS A 67 -20.33 12.33 3.48
N ASP A 68 -19.95 13.44 2.84
CA ASP A 68 -20.88 14.53 2.51
C ASP A 68 -21.58 14.27 1.17
N LEU A 69 -20.98 13.46 0.28
CA LEU A 69 -21.50 13.16 -1.06
C LEU A 69 -22.89 12.52 -1.04
N LYS A 70 -23.25 11.84 0.07
CA LYS A 70 -24.60 11.29 0.26
C LYS A 70 -25.72 12.34 0.17
N ASN A 71 -25.41 13.61 0.42
CA ASN A 71 -26.32 14.74 0.36
C ASN A 71 -26.41 15.37 -1.03
N PHE A 72 -25.63 14.86 -1.99
CA PHE A 72 -25.48 15.41 -3.35
C PHE A 72 -25.75 14.36 -4.43
N GLY A 73 -26.63 13.40 -4.16
CA GLY A 73 -27.02 12.37 -5.12
C GLY A 73 -26.05 11.18 -5.20
N PHE A 74 -25.21 10.96 -4.19
CA PHE A 74 -24.38 9.76 -4.15
C PHE A 74 -24.83 8.80 -3.05
N SER A 75 -24.44 7.55 -3.17
CA SER A 75 -24.35 6.60 -2.07
C SER A 75 -22.89 6.44 -1.68
N THR A 76 -22.63 6.16 -0.40
CA THR A 76 -21.27 5.98 0.11
C THR A 76 -21.28 4.81 1.07
N THR A 77 -20.52 3.77 0.74
CA THR A 77 -20.48 2.51 1.49
C THR A 77 -19.06 2.28 1.98
N TRP A 78 -18.89 2.17 3.30
CA TRP A 78 -17.63 1.78 3.92
C TRP A 78 -17.57 0.25 4.06
N ASN A 79 -16.51 -0.37 3.56
CA ASN A 79 -16.19 -1.76 3.82
C ASN A 79 -15.07 -1.84 4.86
N LYS A 80 -15.39 -2.34 6.06
CA LYS A 80 -14.43 -2.45 7.16
C LYS A 80 -13.33 -3.48 6.88
N GLU A 81 -13.69 -4.60 6.25
CA GLU A 81 -12.77 -5.71 5.99
C GLU A 81 -11.74 -5.31 4.94
N GLN A 82 -12.21 -4.72 3.84
CA GLN A 82 -11.36 -4.29 2.73
C GLN A 82 -10.74 -2.90 2.91
N ARG A 83 -11.10 -2.21 3.99
CA ARG A 83 -10.72 -0.83 4.28
C ARG A 83 -10.94 0.11 3.08
N ASP A 84 -12.06 -0.06 2.39
CA ASP A 84 -12.40 0.74 1.21
C ASP A 84 -13.71 1.53 1.38
N ILE A 85 -13.81 2.65 0.66
CA ILE A 85 -15.04 3.42 0.50
C ILE A 85 -15.45 3.33 -0.96
N VAL A 86 -16.69 2.92 -1.20
CA VAL A 86 -17.28 2.93 -2.53
C VAL A 86 -18.33 4.03 -2.62
N VAL A 87 -18.15 4.94 -3.59
CA VAL A 87 -19.09 6.01 -3.92
C VAL A 87 -19.74 5.68 -5.25
N ARG A 88 -21.08 5.72 -5.30
CA ARG A 88 -21.86 5.50 -6.53
C ARG A 88 -22.91 6.57 -6.71
N ARG A 89 -23.31 6.86 -7.95
CA ARG A 89 -24.48 7.71 -8.19
C ARG A 89 -25.74 7.00 -7.67
N ASP A 90 -26.54 7.72 -6.89
CA ASP A 90 -27.84 7.24 -6.39
C ASP A 90 -28.96 8.02 -7.08
N LEU A 91 -29.51 7.44 -8.15
CA LEU A 91 -30.56 8.08 -8.96
C LEU A 91 -31.90 8.24 -8.22
N SER A 92 -32.10 7.50 -7.12
CA SER A 92 -33.29 7.67 -6.28
C SER A 92 -33.22 8.93 -5.42
N ARG A 93 -32.02 9.46 -5.18
CA ARG A 93 -31.80 10.70 -4.44
C ARG A 93 -31.95 11.91 -5.35
N ASN A 94 -33.13 12.51 -5.27
CA ASN A 94 -33.47 13.77 -5.93
C ASN A 94 -33.29 14.99 -5.02
N GLU A 95 -33.10 14.78 -3.72
CA GLU A 95 -32.94 15.87 -2.74
C GLU A 95 -31.48 16.26 -2.57
N PHE A 96 -31.17 17.52 -2.91
CA PHE A 96 -29.87 18.13 -2.68
C PHE A 96 -29.97 19.02 -1.45
N ALA A 97 -29.39 18.57 -0.33
CA ALA A 97 -29.48 19.30 0.92
C ALA A 97 -28.46 20.44 0.95
N LYS A 98 -28.90 21.66 1.28
CA LYS A 98 -27.98 22.73 1.65
C LYS A 98 -27.25 22.32 2.93
N MET A 99 -25.94 22.18 2.85
CA MET A 99 -25.11 21.89 4.02
C MET A 99 -24.53 23.17 4.59
N LYS A 100 -24.43 23.22 5.92
CA LYS A 100 -23.55 24.18 6.58
C LYS A 100 -22.11 23.80 6.25
N ASP A 101 -21.32 24.76 5.81
CA ASP A 101 -19.88 24.56 5.63
C ASP A 101 -19.22 24.37 7.00
N THR A 102 -18.82 23.14 7.30
CA THR A 102 -18.14 22.76 8.54
C THR A 102 -16.62 22.69 8.39
N THR A 103 -16.06 23.09 7.24
CA THR A 103 -14.61 23.05 7.02
C THR A 103 -13.87 23.95 8.01
N SER A 104 -12.73 23.47 8.51
CA SER A 104 -11.87 24.27 9.38
C SER A 104 -11.43 25.57 8.70
N ALA A 105 -11.56 26.68 9.43
CA ALA A 105 -11.05 27.98 9.00
C ALA A 105 -9.52 28.06 9.05
N LYS A 106 -8.87 27.23 9.88
CA LYS A 106 -7.42 27.13 9.98
C LYS A 106 -6.90 26.03 9.06
N PRO A 107 -5.67 26.15 8.51
CA PRO A 107 -5.03 25.05 7.81
C PRO A 107 -4.97 23.79 8.69
N VAL A 108 -5.26 22.64 8.07
CA VAL A 108 -5.23 21.33 8.71
C VAL A 108 -4.29 20.41 7.95
N ASN A 109 -3.67 19.46 8.65
CA ASN A 109 -2.80 18.50 8.00
C ASN A 109 -3.62 17.57 7.10
N VAL A 110 -3.08 17.31 5.91
CA VAL A 110 -3.56 16.25 5.02
C VAL A 110 -2.69 15.04 5.27
N LEU A 111 -3.32 13.94 5.65
CA LEU A 111 -2.62 12.71 6.00
C LEU A 111 -2.82 11.67 4.90
N TYR A 112 -1.77 10.88 4.66
CA TYR A 112 -1.87 9.65 3.91
C TYR A 112 -2.79 8.69 4.66
N THR A 113 -3.61 7.98 3.89
CA THR A 113 -4.45 6.90 4.38
C THR A 113 -4.29 5.67 3.51
N ASP A 114 -4.33 4.52 4.15
CA ASP A 114 -4.40 3.22 3.50
C ASP A 114 -5.83 2.91 3.01
N ILE A 115 -6.82 3.73 3.41
CA ILE A 115 -8.20 3.63 2.91
C ILE A 115 -8.26 3.94 1.42
N LYS A 116 -8.75 2.97 0.63
CA LYS A 116 -9.00 3.18 -0.80
C LYS A 116 -10.37 3.79 -1.02
N VAL A 117 -10.49 4.66 -2.02
CA VAL A 117 -11.78 5.20 -2.44
C VAL A 117 -12.01 4.82 -3.91
N TYR A 118 -13.17 4.24 -4.17
CA TYR A 118 -13.63 3.89 -5.50
C TYR A 118 -14.83 4.74 -5.89
N LEU A 119 -14.75 5.40 -7.03
CA LEU A 119 -15.89 5.98 -7.72
C LEU A 119 -16.40 4.93 -8.72
N ASP A 120 -17.47 4.22 -8.35
CA ASP A 120 -17.89 2.94 -8.95
C ASP A 120 -16.78 1.89 -8.97
N ASN A 121 -15.99 1.87 -10.05
CA ASN A 121 -14.87 0.94 -10.30
C ASN A 121 -13.53 1.65 -10.41
N ARG A 122 -13.54 3.00 -10.48
CA ARG A 122 -12.33 3.80 -10.62
C ARG A 122 -11.73 4.04 -9.24
N ILE A 123 -10.51 3.57 -9.02
CA ILE A 123 -9.73 4.00 -7.86
C ILE A 123 -9.33 5.47 -8.01
N VAL A 124 -9.48 6.25 -6.94
CA VAL A 124 -9.14 7.68 -6.94
C VAL A 124 -8.22 8.04 -5.76
N PRO A 125 -7.42 9.11 -5.86
CA PRO A 125 -6.62 9.60 -4.75
C PRO A 125 -7.47 9.86 -3.51
N ALA A 126 -7.03 9.35 -2.37
CA ALA A 126 -7.73 9.45 -1.11
C ALA A 126 -6.84 10.03 -0.02
N PHE A 127 -7.42 10.86 0.82
CA PHE A 127 -6.72 11.59 1.88
C PHE A 127 -7.50 11.50 3.17
N TYR A 128 -6.82 11.55 4.31
CA TYR A 128 -7.47 11.77 5.59
C TYR A 128 -7.24 13.21 6.06
N VAL A 129 -8.33 13.95 6.20
CA VAL A 129 -8.32 15.38 6.51
C VAL A 129 -9.47 15.65 7.48
N ASP A 130 -9.22 16.40 8.55
CA ASP A 130 -10.28 16.85 9.48
C ASP A 130 -11.22 15.70 9.95
N ASN A 131 -10.61 14.58 10.36
CA ASN A 131 -11.28 13.36 10.80
C ASN A 131 -12.19 12.68 9.75
N ALA A 132 -11.99 12.94 8.46
CA ALA A 132 -12.78 12.34 7.39
C ALA A 132 -11.93 12.02 6.15
N THR A 133 -12.39 11.04 5.37
CA THR A 133 -11.78 10.74 4.07
C THR A 133 -12.23 11.75 3.03
N ALA A 134 -11.27 12.31 2.29
CA ALA A 134 -11.48 13.24 1.21
C ALA A 134 -10.89 12.72 -0.11
N ILE A 135 -11.46 13.17 -1.21
CA ILE A 135 -11.01 12.91 -2.59
C ILE A 135 -10.94 14.24 -3.36
N TYR A 136 -10.31 14.27 -4.53
CA TYR A 136 -10.39 15.47 -5.36
C TYR A 136 -11.79 15.65 -5.94
N ALA A 137 -12.29 16.89 -5.94
CA ALA A 137 -13.58 17.21 -6.53
C ALA A 137 -13.62 16.92 -8.04
N GLU A 138 -12.47 17.05 -8.71
CA GLU A 138 -12.32 16.76 -10.14
C GLU A 138 -12.57 15.29 -10.50
N ASP A 139 -12.45 14.37 -9.55
CA ASP A 139 -12.72 12.95 -9.80
C ASP A 139 -14.24 12.69 -10.01
N LEU A 140 -15.09 13.55 -9.44
CA LEU A 140 -16.56 13.48 -9.59
C LEU A 140 -17.04 13.92 -10.97
N PHE A 141 -16.18 14.53 -11.77
CA PHE A 141 -16.51 15.08 -13.09
C PHE A 141 -16.97 14.01 -14.08
N ARG A 142 -16.64 12.75 -13.85
CA ARG A 142 -17.15 11.61 -14.63
C ARG A 142 -18.67 11.44 -14.57
N TYR A 143 -19.34 12.01 -13.56
CA TYR A 143 -20.78 11.86 -13.35
C TYR A 143 -21.64 12.92 -14.05
N GLY A 144 -21.06 13.81 -14.84
CA GLY A 144 -21.84 14.90 -15.43
C GLY A 144 -21.05 15.89 -16.26
N SER A 145 -21.68 17.01 -16.58
CA SER A 145 -21.04 18.13 -17.27
C SER A 145 -20.44 19.10 -16.26
N ILE A 146 -19.30 19.68 -16.62
CA ILE A 146 -18.58 20.62 -15.76
C ILE A 146 -18.59 22.00 -16.40
N SER A 147 -18.74 23.02 -15.57
CA SER A 147 -18.49 24.41 -15.96
C SER A 147 -17.62 25.10 -14.93
N TYR A 148 -16.81 26.05 -15.40
CA TYR A 148 -15.90 26.85 -14.59
C TYR A 148 -16.25 28.32 -14.74
N ASP A 149 -16.50 28.99 -13.63
CA ASP A 149 -16.59 30.45 -13.56
C ASP A 149 -15.30 30.98 -12.97
N THR A 150 -14.39 31.45 -13.84
CA THR A 150 -13.07 31.94 -13.43
C THR A 150 -13.15 33.23 -12.62
N LYS A 151 -14.16 34.08 -12.88
CA LYS A 151 -14.37 35.35 -12.16
C LYS A 151 -14.90 35.09 -10.76
N ALA A 152 -15.90 34.22 -10.63
CA ALA A 152 -16.49 33.85 -9.34
C ALA A 152 -15.67 32.79 -8.59
N LYS A 153 -14.66 32.19 -9.23
CA LYS A 153 -13.87 31.04 -8.73
C LYS A 153 -14.76 29.85 -8.37
N GLU A 154 -15.69 29.51 -9.25
CA GLU A 154 -16.65 28.43 -9.01
C GLU A 154 -16.47 27.27 -10.00
N GLN A 155 -16.48 26.06 -9.48
CA GLN A 155 -16.55 24.82 -10.24
C GLN A 155 -17.94 24.23 -10.06
N ARG A 156 -18.66 23.96 -11.14
CA ARG A 156 -20.03 23.44 -11.08
C ARG A 156 -20.13 22.13 -11.85
N LEU A 157 -20.55 21.08 -11.16
CA LEU A 157 -20.89 19.77 -11.70
C LEU A 157 -22.41 19.67 -11.83
N THR A 158 -22.89 19.47 -13.05
CA THR A 158 -24.29 19.11 -13.31
C THR A 158 -24.36 17.62 -13.58
N LEU A 159 -24.92 16.87 -12.63
CA LEU A 159 -25.03 15.42 -12.71
C LEU A 159 -25.94 15.01 -13.87
N SER A 160 -25.50 14.04 -14.66
CA SER A 160 -26.34 13.47 -15.73
C SER A 160 -27.47 12.61 -15.14
N LYS A 161 -28.64 12.65 -15.79
CA LYS A 161 -29.78 11.75 -15.45
C LYS A 161 -29.48 10.29 -15.77
N TYR A 162 -28.64 10.06 -16.77
CA TYR A 162 -28.06 8.77 -17.09
C TYR A 162 -26.66 8.77 -16.50
N PRO A 163 -26.38 8.07 -15.39
CA PRO A 163 -25.01 7.85 -14.97
C PRO A 163 -24.38 7.09 -16.13
N GLY A 164 -23.49 7.74 -16.85
CA GLY A 164 -22.99 7.20 -18.11
C GLY A 164 -22.38 5.84 -17.85
N LYS A 165 -23.05 4.79 -18.34
CA LYS A 165 -22.54 3.42 -18.45
C LYS A 165 -22.17 2.81 -17.09
N ASP A 166 -23.15 2.61 -16.22
CA ASP A 166 -22.99 1.72 -15.06
C ASP A 166 -22.42 0.40 -15.58
N LEU A 167 -21.17 0.12 -15.22
CA LEU A 167 -20.54 -1.12 -15.62
C LEU A 167 -21.29 -2.24 -14.90
N PRO A 168 -21.72 -3.29 -15.62
CA PRO A 168 -22.50 -4.37 -15.01
C PRO A 168 -21.70 -5.14 -13.95
N VAL A 169 -20.37 -4.95 -13.97
CA VAL A 169 -19.44 -5.58 -13.07
C VAL A 169 -18.62 -4.48 -12.39
N GLY A 170 -18.46 -4.59 -11.07
CA GLY A 170 -17.47 -3.83 -10.32
C GLY A 170 -16.29 -4.64 -9.87
N MET A 171 -15.12 -4.02 -9.89
CA MET A 171 -13.85 -4.66 -9.52
C MET A 171 -13.09 -3.75 -8.55
N ARG A 172 -12.55 -4.36 -7.50
CA ARG A 172 -11.74 -3.68 -6.47
C ARG A 172 -10.61 -4.60 -6.07
N VAL A 173 -9.51 -4.04 -5.60
CA VAL A 173 -8.35 -4.83 -5.17
C VAL A 173 -8.19 -4.67 -3.68
N SER A 174 -8.02 -5.79 -3.00
CA SER A 174 -7.57 -5.83 -1.62
C SER A 174 -6.05 -5.92 -1.59
N GLU A 175 -5.41 -4.98 -0.92
CA GLU A 175 -3.97 -5.03 -0.67
C GLU A 175 -3.62 -5.94 0.51
N ALA A 176 -4.61 -6.33 1.33
CA ALA A 176 -4.37 -7.16 2.51
C ALA A 176 -4.08 -8.62 2.12
N ASP A 177 -4.76 -9.11 1.09
CA ASP A 177 -4.68 -10.50 0.63
C ASP A 177 -4.48 -10.62 -0.89
N TYR A 178 -4.21 -9.49 -1.57
CA TYR A 178 -3.95 -9.41 -3.01
C TYR A 178 -5.09 -9.95 -3.87
N SER A 179 -6.31 -9.95 -3.33
CA SER A 179 -7.49 -10.43 -4.04
C SER A 179 -8.14 -9.35 -4.89
N ILE A 180 -8.86 -9.78 -5.94
CA ILE A 180 -9.72 -8.92 -6.73
C ILE A 180 -11.17 -9.24 -6.37
N HIS A 181 -11.85 -8.28 -5.75
CA HIS A 181 -13.27 -8.36 -5.44
C HIS A 181 -14.11 -8.00 -6.65
N ILE A 182 -14.87 -8.97 -7.16
CA ILE A 182 -15.72 -8.79 -8.33
C ILE A 182 -17.20 -8.80 -7.89
N SER A 183 -17.97 -7.83 -8.34
CA SER A 183 -19.38 -7.71 -8.00
C SER A 183 -20.20 -7.57 -9.26
N ASN A 184 -21.11 -8.51 -9.51
CA ASN A 184 -22.05 -8.43 -10.61
C ASN A 184 -23.29 -7.65 -10.15
N TYR A 185 -23.47 -6.45 -10.70
CA TYR A 185 -24.62 -5.60 -10.44
C TYR A 185 -25.75 -5.82 -11.45
N SER A 186 -25.53 -6.63 -12.49
CA SER A 186 -26.54 -6.93 -13.49
C SER A 186 -27.38 -8.16 -13.12
N GLY A 187 -28.51 -8.32 -13.83
CA GLY A 187 -29.28 -9.56 -13.81
C GLY A 187 -28.73 -10.64 -14.75
N THR A 188 -27.57 -10.42 -15.37
CA THR A 188 -26.97 -11.29 -16.38
C THR A 188 -25.83 -12.10 -15.78
N LYS A 189 -25.79 -13.40 -16.07
CA LYS A 189 -24.65 -14.24 -15.73
C LYS A 189 -23.52 -14.02 -16.73
N TYR A 190 -22.28 -13.90 -16.25
CA TYR A 190 -21.11 -13.73 -17.11
C TYR A 190 -20.21 -14.97 -17.09
N HIS A 191 -19.87 -15.44 -18.29
CA HIS A 191 -18.86 -16.49 -18.47
C HIS A 191 -17.46 -15.91 -18.31
N PHE A 192 -17.18 -14.74 -18.88
CA PHE A 192 -15.86 -14.11 -18.81
C PHE A 192 -15.94 -12.63 -18.47
N ILE A 193 -14.94 -12.15 -17.72
CA ILE A 193 -14.69 -10.74 -17.41
C ILE A 193 -13.23 -10.47 -17.77
N ASN A 194 -13.00 -9.67 -18.80
CA ASN A 194 -11.65 -9.27 -19.23
C ASN A 194 -11.30 -7.92 -18.63
N PHE A 195 -10.10 -7.77 -18.10
CA PHE A 195 -9.66 -6.54 -17.45
C PHE A 195 -8.15 -6.30 -17.59
N ASP A 196 -7.74 -5.05 -17.37
CA ASP A 196 -6.34 -4.67 -17.31
C ASP A 196 -5.94 -4.25 -15.91
N LEU A 197 -4.75 -4.69 -15.51
CA LEU A 197 -4.03 -4.23 -14.33
C LEU A 197 -2.93 -3.25 -14.78
N PHE A 198 -2.86 -2.10 -14.12
CA PHE A 198 -1.85 -1.07 -14.42
C PHE A 198 -0.85 -0.99 -13.28
N TYR A 199 0.44 -1.03 -13.61
CA TYR A 199 1.52 -0.87 -12.65
C TYR A 199 2.53 0.16 -13.14
N TYR A 200 3.05 0.98 -12.22
CA TYR A 200 4.23 1.79 -12.48
C TYR A 200 5.49 1.00 -12.12
N ASN A 201 6.34 0.76 -13.12
CA ASN A 201 7.64 0.13 -12.92
C ASN A 201 8.67 1.18 -12.50
N ARG A 202 9.18 1.07 -11.27
CA ARG A 202 10.18 1.95 -10.66
C ARG A 202 11.52 1.93 -11.40
N ALA A 203 11.88 0.79 -12.01
CA ALA A 203 13.15 0.63 -12.71
C ALA A 203 13.11 1.25 -14.11
N THR A 204 12.04 1.01 -14.88
CA THR A 204 11.90 1.54 -16.24
C THR A 204 11.23 2.93 -16.28
N GLN A 205 10.62 3.35 -15.17
CA GLN A 205 9.82 4.57 -15.03
C GLN A 205 8.64 4.64 -16.01
N LYS A 206 8.08 3.48 -16.36
CA LYS A 206 6.95 3.36 -17.30
C LYS A 206 5.74 2.73 -16.64
N VAL A 207 4.56 3.03 -17.17
CA VAL A 207 3.34 2.28 -16.83
C VAL A 207 3.28 1.04 -17.72
N GLU A 208 3.21 -0.11 -17.07
CA GLU A 208 3.01 -1.41 -17.70
C GLU A 208 1.55 -1.82 -17.52
N THR A 209 1.04 -2.58 -18.49
CA THR A 209 -0.36 -3.04 -18.55
C THR A 209 -0.34 -4.54 -18.71
N PHE A 210 -1.06 -5.24 -17.83
CA PHE A 210 -1.20 -6.69 -17.84
C PHE A 210 -2.68 -7.01 -18.00
N SER A 211 -3.01 -7.77 -19.05
CA SER A 211 -4.39 -8.17 -19.36
C SER A 211 -4.69 -9.49 -18.69
N ASP A 212 -5.89 -9.61 -18.12
CA ASP A 212 -6.29 -10.82 -17.42
C ASP A 212 -7.79 -11.12 -17.61
N ILE A 213 -8.20 -12.34 -17.25
CA ILE A 213 -9.55 -12.86 -17.45
C ILE A 213 -10.04 -13.59 -16.20
N PHE A 214 -11.24 -13.24 -15.75
CA PHE A 214 -11.96 -13.99 -14.72
C PHE A 214 -13.09 -14.80 -15.35
N SER A 215 -13.23 -16.07 -14.94
CA SER A 215 -14.27 -16.97 -15.44
C SER A 215 -15.38 -17.23 -14.41
N GLY A 216 -16.63 -17.01 -14.83
CA GLY A 216 -17.84 -17.42 -14.11
C GLY A 216 -18.25 -16.52 -12.95
N ILE A 217 -19.22 -15.63 -13.18
CA ILE A 217 -19.96 -14.94 -12.11
C ILE A 217 -21.47 -15.01 -12.35
N GLU A 218 -22.21 -15.46 -11.33
CA GLU A 218 -23.66 -15.56 -11.35
C GLU A 218 -24.35 -14.19 -11.36
N ALA A 219 -25.59 -14.14 -11.85
CA ALA A 219 -26.41 -12.94 -11.88
C ALA A 219 -26.62 -12.34 -10.49
N SER A 220 -26.49 -11.01 -10.37
CA SER A 220 -26.72 -10.22 -9.15
C SER A 220 -26.00 -10.74 -7.91
N LYS A 221 -24.91 -11.50 -8.08
CA LYS A 221 -24.07 -11.99 -6.99
C LYS A 221 -22.87 -11.08 -6.79
N LYS A 222 -22.50 -10.92 -5.52
CA LYS A 222 -21.16 -10.48 -5.13
C LYS A 222 -20.32 -11.74 -4.94
N MET A 223 -19.12 -11.74 -5.51
CA MET A 223 -18.19 -12.84 -5.33
C MET A 223 -16.82 -12.27 -4.99
N ASP A 224 -16.35 -12.60 -3.80
CA ASP A 224 -14.95 -12.40 -3.48
C ASP A 224 -14.21 -13.60 -4.05
N PHE A 225 -13.34 -13.35 -5.03
CA PHE A 225 -12.41 -14.38 -5.47
C PHE A 225 -11.02 -13.93 -5.05
N THR A 226 -10.35 -14.78 -4.29
CA THR A 226 -8.92 -14.63 -4.05
C THR A 226 -8.20 -14.88 -5.35
N TYR A 227 -8.10 -13.83 -6.14
CA TYR A 227 -7.35 -13.85 -7.37
C TYR A 227 -5.87 -13.78 -7.05
N VAL A 228 -5.25 -14.94 -6.83
CA VAL A 228 -3.80 -15.07 -6.95
C VAL A 228 -3.53 -15.11 -8.45
N SER A 229 -3.45 -13.93 -9.09
CA SER A 229 -3.05 -13.90 -10.50
C SER A 229 -1.75 -14.69 -10.64
N PRO A 230 -1.70 -15.73 -11.48
CA PRO A 230 -0.47 -16.45 -11.76
C PRO A 230 0.62 -15.53 -12.32
N GLU A 231 0.26 -14.33 -12.80
CA GLU A 231 1.16 -13.32 -13.39
C GLU A 231 1.48 -12.18 -12.41
N ILE A 232 0.73 -12.02 -11.30
CA ILE A 232 1.16 -11.24 -10.12
C ILE A 232 2.18 -12.04 -9.29
N HIS A 233 2.47 -13.30 -9.65
CA HIS A 233 3.82 -13.82 -9.49
C HIS A 233 4.76 -13.11 -10.47
N PHE A 234 5.03 -11.82 -10.23
CA PHE A 234 6.42 -11.42 -10.31
C PHE A 234 7.16 -12.48 -9.49
N GLU A 235 8.05 -13.26 -10.11
CA GLU A 235 8.99 -14.08 -9.37
C GLU A 235 9.41 -13.23 -8.17
N TYR A 236 9.10 -13.71 -6.96
CA TYR A 236 8.93 -12.91 -5.74
C TYR A 236 10.03 -11.85 -5.49
N ALA A 237 11.18 -12.04 -6.13
CA ALA A 237 12.27 -11.11 -6.25
C ALA A 237 11.94 -9.71 -6.81
N ASP A 238 10.91 -9.54 -7.65
CA ASP A 238 10.73 -8.32 -8.45
C ASP A 238 9.46 -7.51 -8.18
N ALA A 239 8.53 -8.00 -7.34
CA ALA A 239 7.28 -7.31 -7.04
C ALA A 239 7.50 -5.89 -6.48
N TRP A 240 8.57 -5.68 -5.71
CA TRP A 240 8.95 -4.36 -5.18
C TRP A 240 9.36 -3.36 -6.27
N LYS A 241 9.59 -3.77 -7.52
CA LYS A 241 9.83 -2.84 -8.63
C LYS A 241 8.54 -2.17 -9.07
N TYR A 242 7.38 -2.66 -8.68
CA TYR A 242 6.09 -2.22 -9.18
C TYR A 242 5.27 -1.48 -8.13
N VAL A 243 4.52 -0.47 -8.58
CA VAL A 243 3.47 0.21 -7.81
C VAL A 243 2.16 -0.01 -8.54
N PHE A 244 1.20 -0.68 -7.90
CA PHE A 244 -0.13 -0.88 -8.48
C PHE A 244 -0.86 0.47 -8.59
N LEU A 245 -1.43 0.72 -9.77
CA LEU A 245 -2.14 1.96 -10.08
C LEU A 245 -3.65 1.76 -10.16
N GLY A 246 -4.11 0.56 -10.52
CA GLY A 246 -5.54 0.28 -10.63
C GLY A 246 -5.87 -0.84 -11.59
N ILE A 247 -7.16 -1.17 -11.62
CA ILE A 247 -7.78 -2.17 -12.50
C ILE A 247 -8.85 -1.51 -13.36
N VAL A 248 -8.95 -1.88 -14.63
CA VAL A 248 -9.98 -1.36 -15.54
C VAL A 248 -10.65 -2.49 -16.33
N LEU A 249 -11.98 -2.51 -16.32
CA LEU A 249 -12.77 -3.48 -17.09
C LEU A 249 -12.58 -3.23 -18.60
N GLN A 250 -12.21 -4.25 -19.36
CA GLN A 250 -12.18 -4.19 -20.82
C GLN A 250 -13.52 -4.59 -21.41
N SER A 251 -14.03 -5.76 -21.03
CA SER A 251 -15.25 -6.34 -21.58
C SER A 251 -15.81 -7.44 -20.69
N THR A 252 -17.06 -7.81 -20.93
CA THR A 252 -17.71 -8.98 -20.32
C THR A 252 -18.29 -9.87 -21.41
N THR A 253 -18.23 -11.18 -21.23
CA THR A 253 -18.90 -12.17 -22.10
C THR A 253 -19.98 -12.87 -21.29
N ASP A 254 -21.22 -12.80 -21.73
CA ASP A 254 -22.33 -13.48 -21.07
C ASP A 254 -22.35 -15.00 -21.33
N GLU A 255 -23.29 -15.72 -20.70
CA GLU A 255 -23.44 -17.17 -20.87
C GLU A 255 -23.80 -17.61 -22.30
N ASN A 256 -24.35 -16.71 -23.12
CA ASN A 256 -24.68 -16.95 -24.52
C ASN A 256 -23.52 -16.60 -25.46
N GLY A 257 -22.38 -16.16 -24.93
CA GLY A 257 -21.21 -15.74 -25.70
C GLY A 257 -21.28 -14.30 -26.21
N ALA A 258 -22.26 -13.50 -25.80
CA ALA A 258 -22.36 -12.11 -26.21
C ALA A 258 -21.31 -11.26 -25.48
N VAL A 259 -20.47 -10.56 -26.24
CA VAL A 259 -19.41 -9.70 -25.71
C VAL A 259 -19.90 -8.25 -25.62
N VAL A 260 -19.80 -7.68 -24.42
CA VAL A 260 -20.08 -6.26 -24.15
C VAL A 260 -18.76 -5.58 -23.79
N ASN A 261 -18.28 -4.73 -24.68
CA ASN A 261 -17.08 -3.91 -24.43
C ASN A 261 -17.40 -2.77 -23.46
N ASN A 262 -16.49 -2.49 -22.53
CA ASN A 262 -16.58 -1.32 -21.65
C ASN A 262 -16.42 -0.04 -22.49
N PRO A 263 -17.49 0.75 -22.64
CA PRO A 263 -17.48 1.89 -23.55
C PRO A 263 -16.82 3.14 -22.92
N ILE A 264 -16.30 3.07 -21.70
CA ILE A 264 -15.41 4.08 -21.07
C ILE A 264 -14.00 3.55 -20.79
N TYR A 265 -13.64 2.35 -21.27
CA TYR A 265 -12.33 1.74 -21.00
C TYR A 265 -11.16 2.69 -21.25
N LYS A 266 -11.14 3.39 -22.40
CA LYS A 266 -10.04 4.31 -22.76
C LYS A 266 -9.90 5.46 -21.77
N ASP A 267 -11.02 6.02 -21.30
CA ASP A 267 -11.02 7.14 -20.34
C ASP A 267 -10.54 6.68 -18.97
N GLU A 268 -10.98 5.51 -18.51
CA GLU A 268 -10.56 4.89 -17.26
C GLU A 268 -9.07 4.53 -17.29
N ALA A 269 -8.60 3.87 -18.35
CA ALA A 269 -7.18 3.53 -18.53
C ALA A 269 -6.31 4.78 -18.60
N ASN A 270 -6.75 5.84 -19.30
CA ASN A 270 -6.03 7.11 -19.36
C ASN A 270 -5.99 7.81 -18.00
N TYR A 271 -7.08 7.78 -17.22
CA TYR A 271 -7.10 8.31 -15.86
C TYR A 271 -6.06 7.64 -14.97
N VAL A 272 -6.00 6.30 -15.00
CA VAL A 272 -5.02 5.53 -14.21
C VAL A 272 -3.58 5.86 -14.64
N LYS A 273 -3.31 5.89 -15.96
CA LYS A 273 -1.98 6.18 -16.53
C LYS A 273 -1.50 7.61 -16.32
N THR A 274 -2.39 8.54 -15.97
CA THR A 274 -2.06 9.96 -15.85
C THR A 274 -2.34 10.48 -14.44
N LYS A 275 -3.62 10.70 -14.11
CA LYS A 275 -4.07 11.32 -12.86
C LYS A 275 -3.74 10.48 -11.63
N TYR A 276 -4.01 9.18 -11.69
CA TYR A 276 -3.68 8.32 -10.55
C TYR A 276 -2.16 8.09 -10.44
N LEU A 277 -1.45 8.02 -11.57
CA LEU A 277 0.01 7.97 -11.58
C LEU A 277 0.64 9.20 -10.90
N GLU A 278 0.15 10.42 -11.14
CA GLU A 278 0.63 11.63 -10.46
C GLU A 278 0.55 11.50 -8.93
N TYR A 279 -0.56 10.93 -8.43
CA TYR A 279 -0.74 10.66 -7.01
C TYR A 279 0.23 9.60 -6.51
N ALA A 280 0.37 8.47 -7.22
CA ALA A 280 1.30 7.40 -6.86
C ALA A 280 2.77 7.89 -6.81
N LEU A 281 3.19 8.72 -7.77
CA LEU A 281 4.53 9.31 -7.79
C LEU A 281 4.76 10.30 -6.64
N MET A 282 3.72 11.06 -6.25
CA MET A 282 3.78 11.91 -5.06
C MET A 282 3.99 11.07 -3.80
N LEU A 283 3.27 9.96 -3.65
CA LEU A 283 3.46 9.03 -2.53
C LEU A 283 4.87 8.41 -2.53
N GLU A 284 5.39 8.01 -3.69
CA GLU A 284 6.77 7.49 -3.82
C GLU A 284 7.81 8.52 -3.38
N LYS A 285 7.60 9.80 -3.71
CA LYS A 285 8.49 10.89 -3.25
C LYS A 285 8.45 11.04 -1.73
N VAL A 286 7.25 11.01 -1.13
CA VAL A 286 7.07 11.07 0.32
C VAL A 286 7.75 9.87 0.99
N ARG A 287 7.56 8.66 0.46
CA ARG A 287 8.19 7.44 0.93
C ARG A 287 9.70 7.53 0.95
N LYS A 288 10.32 7.91 -0.16
CA LYS A 288 11.79 8.09 -0.26
C LYS A 288 12.30 9.13 0.74
N THR A 289 11.57 10.23 0.92
CA THR A 289 11.93 11.28 1.88
C THR A 289 11.85 10.78 3.33
N ASN A 290 10.84 9.98 3.66
CA ASN A 290 10.69 9.37 4.98
C ASN A 290 11.79 8.35 5.26
N LEU A 291 12.09 7.45 4.31
CA LEU A 291 13.20 6.49 4.45
C LEU A 291 14.54 7.21 4.62
N ALA A 292 14.82 8.24 3.84
CA ALA A 292 16.06 9.02 3.99
C ALA A 292 16.15 9.74 5.35
N SER A 293 15.02 10.18 5.91
CA SER A 293 14.97 10.80 7.24
C SER A 293 15.15 9.76 8.35
N GLU A 294 14.52 8.60 8.22
CA GLU A 294 14.66 7.48 9.15
C GLU A 294 16.09 6.89 9.11
N LEU A 295 16.71 6.82 7.93
CA LEU A 295 18.12 6.41 7.76
C LEU A 295 19.08 7.36 8.49
N ARG A 296 18.85 8.67 8.39
CA ARG A 296 19.62 9.67 9.14
C ARG A 296 19.45 9.51 10.64
N ALA A 297 18.21 9.32 11.10
CA ALA A 297 17.91 9.05 12.51
C ALA A 297 18.52 7.72 13.00
N ASN A 298 18.72 6.75 12.10
CA ASN A 298 19.38 5.49 12.37
C ASN A 298 20.91 5.54 12.15
N ASN A 299 21.53 6.72 12.29
CA ASN A 299 22.97 6.92 12.15
C ASN A 299 23.57 6.39 10.83
N HIS A 300 22.80 6.46 9.74
CA HIS A 300 23.17 5.93 8.43
C HIS A 300 23.44 4.41 8.40
N VAL A 301 22.91 3.66 9.37
CA VAL A 301 22.85 2.20 9.29
C VAL A 301 21.65 1.83 8.39
N PRO A 302 21.87 1.15 7.25
CA PRO A 302 20.85 0.92 6.23
C PRO A 302 19.79 -0.10 6.62
N LEU A 303 20.10 -0.97 7.59
CA LEU A 303 19.18 -1.97 8.12
C LEU A 303 18.92 -1.66 9.60
N LYS A 304 17.68 -1.34 9.94
CA LYS A 304 17.26 -0.96 11.29
C LYS A 304 16.62 -2.16 11.99
N VAL A 305 17.02 -2.44 13.22
CA VAL A 305 16.29 -3.40 14.07
C VAL A 305 15.03 -2.70 14.59
N THR A 306 13.85 -3.21 14.23
CA THR A 306 12.55 -2.65 14.64
C THR A 306 11.89 -3.44 15.77
N GLY A 307 12.27 -4.70 15.97
CA GLY A 307 11.74 -5.55 17.03
C GLY A 307 12.65 -6.71 17.37
N THR A 308 12.58 -7.17 18.63
CA THR A 308 13.24 -8.39 19.11
C THR A 308 12.31 -9.11 20.07
N THR A 309 11.96 -10.36 19.78
CA THR A 309 11.27 -11.27 20.69
C THR A 309 12.10 -12.54 20.89
N MET A 310 11.88 -13.24 22.00
CA MET A 310 12.54 -14.50 22.28
C MET A 310 11.53 -15.64 22.21
N ALA A 311 11.78 -16.63 21.35
CA ALA A 311 11.09 -17.90 21.35
C ALA A 311 12.04 -19.01 21.83
N TYR A 312 11.51 -20.22 21.99
CA TYR A 312 12.28 -21.41 22.34
C TYR A 312 11.78 -22.58 21.49
N ASN A 313 12.69 -23.38 20.94
CA ASN A 313 12.30 -24.58 20.22
C ASN A 313 11.96 -25.74 21.16
N LEU A 314 11.62 -26.90 20.59
CA LEU A 314 11.16 -28.09 21.32
C LEU A 314 12.17 -28.64 22.35
N ILE A 315 13.46 -28.31 22.23
CA ILE A 315 14.50 -28.72 23.19
C ILE A 315 14.94 -27.58 24.12
N GLY A 316 14.20 -26.46 24.13
CA GLY A 316 14.46 -25.33 25.03
C GLY A 316 15.61 -24.42 24.59
N VAL A 317 16.11 -24.54 23.36
CA VAL A 317 17.16 -23.64 22.87
C VAL A 317 16.51 -22.30 22.45
N PRO A 318 17.03 -21.15 22.92
CA PRO A 318 16.48 -19.85 22.58
C PRO A 318 16.63 -19.51 21.10
N GLU A 319 15.55 -18.96 20.54
CA GLU A 319 15.39 -18.57 19.15
C GLU A 319 14.90 -17.10 19.08
N PRO A 320 15.82 -16.12 19.17
CA PRO A 320 15.48 -14.73 18.94
C PRO A 320 14.86 -14.55 17.56
N GLN A 321 13.68 -13.94 17.53
CA GLN A 321 13.04 -13.44 16.33
C GLN A 321 13.34 -11.95 16.25
N ILE A 322 14.06 -11.54 15.21
CA ILE A 322 14.53 -10.17 15.04
C ILE A 322 13.90 -9.60 13.78
N THR A 323 13.16 -8.51 13.94
CA THR A 323 12.55 -7.78 12.83
C THR A 323 13.49 -6.67 12.39
N PHE A 324 13.77 -6.64 11.09
CA PHE A 324 14.60 -5.64 10.45
C PHE A 324 13.79 -4.82 9.46
N LYS A 325 14.12 -3.54 9.31
CA LYS A 325 13.61 -2.66 8.27
C LYS A 325 14.73 -2.15 7.38
N ASN A 326 14.58 -2.33 6.07
CA ASN A 326 15.51 -1.74 5.12
C ASN A 326 15.21 -0.24 4.92
N LEU A 327 16.11 0.61 5.38
CA LEU A 327 16.01 2.08 5.26
C LEU A 327 16.75 2.63 4.03
N SER A 328 17.44 1.77 3.28
CA SER A 328 18.19 2.16 2.11
C SER A 328 17.28 2.28 0.87
N GLY A 329 17.80 2.92 -0.19
CA GLY A 329 17.16 2.94 -1.50
C GLY A 329 17.46 1.72 -2.37
N LYS A 330 18.10 0.68 -1.81
CA LYS A 330 18.55 -0.52 -2.52
C LYS A 330 17.99 -1.77 -1.86
N SER A 331 17.76 -2.83 -2.62
CA SER A 331 17.38 -4.12 -2.03
C SER A 331 18.57 -4.78 -1.36
N ILE A 332 18.33 -5.42 -0.21
CA ILE A 332 19.33 -6.13 0.59
C ILE A 332 19.15 -7.63 0.35
N ASP A 333 20.25 -8.32 0.05
CA ASP A 333 20.29 -9.77 -0.23
C ASP A 333 21.18 -10.58 0.72
N ALA A 334 21.98 -9.89 1.55
CA ALA A 334 22.66 -10.49 2.69
C ALA A 334 23.02 -9.43 3.75
N PHE A 335 23.15 -9.85 5.00
CA PHE A 335 23.71 -9.00 6.06
C PHE A 335 24.31 -9.83 7.20
N GLU A 336 25.13 -9.16 8.00
CA GLU A 336 25.76 -9.72 9.20
C GLU A 336 25.34 -8.90 10.43
N ILE A 337 25.14 -9.60 11.55
CA ILE A 337 24.79 -9.00 12.84
C ILE A 337 25.66 -9.54 13.98
N GLU A 338 25.85 -8.70 14.99
CA GLU A 338 26.29 -9.09 16.33
C GLU A 338 25.07 -9.25 17.24
N ILE A 339 24.95 -10.39 17.92
CA ILE A 339 23.89 -10.68 18.88
C ILE A 339 24.51 -10.83 20.26
N ARG A 340 24.16 -9.93 21.18
CA ARG A 340 24.56 -10.01 22.58
C ARG A 340 23.43 -10.57 23.43
N THR A 341 23.71 -11.60 24.21
CA THR A 341 22.71 -12.37 24.94
C THR A 341 22.66 -12.00 26.43
N PHE A 342 21.44 -11.95 26.97
CA PHE A 342 21.17 -11.60 28.37
C PHE A 342 20.04 -12.46 28.95
N ASP A 343 20.08 -12.70 30.25
CA ASP A 343 19.00 -13.35 30.99
C ASP A 343 17.90 -12.35 31.38
N THR A 344 16.88 -12.81 32.09
CA THR A 344 15.71 -11.98 32.43
C THR A 344 16.09 -10.82 33.35
N PHE A 345 17.12 -11.02 34.17
CA PHE A 345 17.68 -10.03 35.10
C PHE A 345 18.65 -9.06 34.42
N GLY A 346 18.92 -9.22 33.11
CA GLY A 346 19.84 -8.37 32.35
C GLY A 346 21.31 -8.73 32.53
N ARG A 347 21.62 -9.91 33.09
CA ARG A 347 22.99 -10.39 33.21
C ARG A 347 23.45 -11.01 31.88
N PRO A 348 24.69 -10.79 31.45
CA PRO A 348 25.23 -11.43 30.26
C PRO A 348 25.17 -12.96 30.36
N VAL A 349 24.63 -13.63 29.33
CA VAL A 349 24.68 -15.10 29.23
C VAL A 349 25.91 -15.47 28.43
N THR A 350 26.94 -15.99 29.09
CA THR A 350 28.25 -16.21 28.46
C THR A 350 28.48 -17.67 28.10
N PHE A 351 29.04 -17.91 26.92
CA PHE A 351 29.60 -19.20 26.53
C PHE A 351 31.13 -19.20 26.69
N PRO A 352 31.75 -20.27 27.25
CA PRO A 352 33.20 -20.34 27.43
C PRO A 352 33.97 -20.07 26.14
N GLY A 353 34.88 -19.09 26.17
CA GLY A 353 35.71 -18.70 25.02
C GLY A 353 35.14 -17.60 24.12
N TYR A 354 33.83 -17.28 24.24
CA TYR A 354 33.13 -16.35 23.32
C TYR A 354 32.44 -15.18 24.05
N GLY A 355 32.31 -15.25 25.37
CA GLY A 355 31.58 -14.25 26.14
C GLY A 355 30.08 -14.33 25.83
N ASN A 356 29.38 -13.20 25.89
CA ASN A 356 27.94 -13.13 25.61
C ASN A 356 27.62 -12.70 24.18
N LEU A 357 28.55 -12.86 23.24
CA LEU A 357 28.43 -12.41 21.86
C LEU A 357 28.42 -13.61 20.91
N THR A 358 27.48 -13.60 19.97
CA THR A 358 27.50 -14.48 18.79
C THR A 358 27.28 -13.67 17.51
N LEU A 359 27.68 -14.23 16.37
CA LEU A 359 27.52 -13.61 15.05
C LEU A 359 26.40 -14.31 14.29
N GLY A 360 25.50 -13.51 13.73
CA GLY A 360 24.45 -13.96 12.83
C GLY A 360 24.75 -13.54 11.40
N ILE A 361 24.49 -14.45 10.45
CA ILE A 361 24.55 -14.15 9.02
C ILE A 361 23.19 -14.51 8.41
N ALA A 362 22.69 -13.63 7.56
CA ALA A 362 21.55 -13.90 6.68
C ALA A 362 22.00 -13.71 5.22
N GLN A 363 21.68 -14.67 4.36
CA GLN A 363 22.04 -14.71 2.94
C GLN A 363 20.86 -15.28 2.15
N GLU A 364 20.88 -15.09 0.83
CA GLU A 364 19.82 -15.57 -0.09
C GLU A 364 18.44 -15.04 0.28
N ILE A 365 18.43 -13.81 0.81
CA ILE A 365 17.21 -13.10 1.22
C ILE A 365 16.88 -12.00 0.20
N LEU A 366 15.72 -11.40 0.33
CA LEU A 366 15.43 -10.14 -0.33
C LEU A 366 14.62 -9.24 0.60
N ILE A 367 15.24 -8.13 1.03
CA ILE A 367 14.54 -7.08 1.78
C ILE A 367 14.51 -5.83 0.90
N PRO A 368 13.38 -5.52 0.23
CA PRO A 368 13.27 -4.32 -0.59
C PRO A 368 13.35 -3.01 0.21
N PRO A 369 13.60 -1.87 -0.46
CA PRO A 369 13.56 -0.55 0.17
C PRO A 369 12.27 -0.28 0.95
N GLY A 370 12.37 -0.07 2.25
CA GLY A 370 11.25 0.22 3.15
C GLY A 370 10.54 -1.00 3.74
N ALA A 371 10.80 -2.21 3.23
CA ALA A 371 10.22 -3.45 3.73
C ALA A 371 10.75 -3.81 5.11
N GLU A 372 9.93 -4.54 5.87
CA GLU A 372 10.31 -5.18 7.13
C GLU A 372 10.35 -6.70 6.95
N GLU A 373 11.33 -7.37 7.56
CA GLU A 373 11.51 -8.82 7.50
C GLU A 373 11.87 -9.34 8.89
N THR A 374 11.25 -10.44 9.32
CA THR A 374 11.57 -11.07 10.62
C THR A 374 12.35 -12.36 10.39
N MET A 375 13.52 -12.46 11.01
CA MET A 375 14.39 -13.61 10.89
C MET A 375 14.65 -14.24 12.25
N VAL A 376 14.88 -15.55 12.25
CA VAL A 376 15.10 -16.36 13.45
C VAL A 376 16.52 -16.90 13.46
N TRP A 377 17.22 -16.74 14.58
CA TRP A 377 18.52 -17.37 14.83
C TRP A 377 18.41 -18.35 15.97
N THR A 378 18.98 -19.54 15.84
CA THR A 378 19.09 -20.47 16.96
C THR A 378 20.35 -20.19 17.76
N LEU A 379 20.21 -19.85 19.04
CA LEU A 379 21.31 -19.53 19.94
C LEU A 379 21.80 -20.77 20.70
N ASN A 380 22.36 -21.73 19.96
CA ASN A 380 23.00 -22.89 20.57
C ASN A 380 24.03 -22.43 21.62
N LEU A 381 24.04 -23.09 22.79
CA LEU A 381 24.98 -22.81 23.89
C LEU A 381 24.72 -21.51 24.68
N PHE A 382 23.54 -20.90 24.48
CA PHE A 382 23.06 -19.75 25.24
C PHE A 382 21.69 -20.03 25.86
N GLU A 383 21.47 -21.22 26.42
CA GLU A 383 20.17 -21.76 26.87
C GLU A 383 19.43 -20.86 27.87
N ASN A 384 20.18 -20.09 28.67
CA ASN A 384 19.62 -19.16 29.65
C ASN A 384 19.28 -17.77 29.09
N ALA A 385 19.50 -17.53 27.79
CA ALA A 385 19.18 -16.26 27.16
C ALA A 385 17.66 -16.06 27.10
N THR A 386 17.22 -14.88 27.53
CA THR A 386 15.81 -14.45 27.44
C THR A 386 15.65 -13.12 26.72
N LYS A 387 16.77 -12.42 26.47
CA LYS A 387 16.85 -11.11 25.81
C LYS A 387 18.09 -11.05 24.92
N VAL A 388 18.00 -10.26 23.85
CA VAL A 388 19.12 -9.99 22.95
C VAL A 388 19.26 -8.49 22.66
N ASN A 389 20.51 -8.04 22.51
CA ASN A 389 20.83 -6.76 21.87
C ASN A 389 21.49 -7.03 20.54
N VAL A 390 20.94 -6.47 19.47
CA VAL A 390 21.36 -6.75 18.09
C VAL A 390 22.03 -5.53 17.50
N THR A 391 23.12 -5.74 16.77
CA THR A 391 23.84 -4.68 16.04
C THR A 391 24.13 -5.16 14.62
N VAL A 392 23.72 -4.37 13.62
CA VAL A 392 24.08 -4.64 12.22
C VAL A 392 25.53 -4.22 11.96
N VAL A 393 26.32 -5.12 11.38
CA VAL A 393 27.75 -4.88 11.13
C VAL A 393 28.10 -4.79 9.65
N ASN A 394 27.40 -5.53 8.79
CA ASN A 394 27.62 -5.54 7.34
C ASN A 394 26.29 -5.72 6.62
N VAL A 395 26.13 -5.07 5.47
CA VAL A 395 24.96 -5.23 4.59
C VAL A 395 25.47 -5.31 3.16
N HIS A 396 25.00 -6.33 2.43
CA HIS A 396 25.21 -6.51 1.00
C HIS A 396 23.91 -6.16 0.27
N TYR A 397 24.05 -5.53 -0.90
CA TYR A 397 22.93 -5.15 -1.74
C TYR A 397 22.91 -5.97 -3.02
N THR A 398 21.73 -6.11 -3.62
CA THR A 398 21.53 -6.83 -4.89
C THR A 398 22.32 -6.23 -6.08
N ASP A 399 22.84 -5.00 -5.96
CA ASP A 399 23.70 -4.37 -6.96
C ASP A 399 25.20 -4.66 -6.75
N GLY A 400 25.54 -5.53 -5.80
CA GLY A 400 26.92 -5.93 -5.46
C GLY A 400 27.66 -4.94 -4.55
N THR A 401 27.05 -3.81 -4.17
CA THR A 401 27.66 -2.88 -3.22
C THR A 401 27.47 -3.34 -1.78
N THR A 402 28.30 -2.82 -0.85
CA THR A 402 28.20 -3.15 0.58
C THR A 402 28.25 -1.91 1.46
N TRP A 403 27.60 -2.00 2.62
CA TRP A 403 27.77 -1.07 3.73
C TRP A 403 28.43 -1.79 4.90
N LYS A 404 29.42 -1.16 5.53
CA LYS A 404 30.12 -1.71 6.71
C LYS A 404 30.08 -0.71 7.85
N LYS A 405 29.77 -1.19 9.05
CA LYS A 405 29.84 -0.40 10.26
C LYS A 405 31.27 0.14 10.44
N LYS A 406 31.40 1.46 10.59
CA LYS A 406 32.69 2.08 10.93
C LYS A 406 33.09 1.64 12.34
N LYS A 407 34.36 1.26 12.51
CA LYS A 407 34.93 0.87 13.80
C LYS A 407 35.05 2.06 14.74
#